data_AF-A0A522WMX7-F1
#
_entry.id   AF-A0A522WMX7-F1
#
_cell.length_a   1.000
_cell.length_b   1.000
_cell.length_c   1.000
_cell.angle_alpha   90.00
_cell.angle_beta   90.00
_cell.angle_gamma   90.00
#
_symmetry.space_group_name_H-M   'P 1'
#
loop_
_entity.id
_entity.type
_entity.pdbx_description
1 polymer ?
#
loop_
_entity_poly.entity_id
_entity_poly.type
_entity_poly.pdbx_seq_one_letter_code
_entity_poly.pdbx_strand_id
1 'polypeptide(L)'
;MHNAVRPVAIGFILGIMSLFFGIFWAVYLVVNHDAIHKTLEASANAAISSKFVAVSQEHVRGHTHANAKSGHAHEGHSSVSKDDTGAPGVLPARHEEGSKHDNPLMEAAHDRLTRGHIHAMGLGLIVICVSLVLVLLDAPARAKTIASACLGVGGFFYPFAWIIMGYRTVVMGAGAAQESVLPIVALSVPLVLIGLLICFFYLVKAVFTRA
;
A
#
# COMPACT_ATOMS: atom_id res chain seq x y z
N MET A 1 -25.49 11.71 -34.03
CA MET A 1 -24.98 11.75 -32.64
C MET A 1 -24.86 10.38 -31.95
N HIS A 2 -25.66 9.36 -32.32
CA HIS A 2 -25.71 8.06 -31.63
C HIS A 2 -24.40 7.25 -31.53
N ASN A 3 -23.34 7.56 -32.29
CA ASN A 3 -22.08 6.81 -32.27
C ASN A 3 -20.90 7.53 -31.57
N ALA A 4 -21.09 8.75 -31.06
CA ALA A 4 -20.00 9.54 -30.49
C ALA A 4 -19.51 9.02 -29.12
N VAL A 5 -20.36 8.29 -28.39
CA VAL A 5 -20.09 7.81 -27.02
C VAL A 5 -19.44 6.43 -27.00
N ARG A 6 -19.68 5.60 -28.03
CA ARG A 6 -19.13 4.23 -28.10
C ARG A 6 -17.62 4.16 -27.89
N PRO A 7 -16.81 5.08 -28.44
CA PRO A 7 -15.36 5.04 -28.25
C PRO A 7 -14.92 5.23 -26.80
N VAL A 8 -15.69 5.88 -25.93
CA VAL A 8 -15.32 6.16 -24.53
C VAL A 8 -16.04 5.28 -23.51
N ALA A 9 -16.95 4.41 -23.98
CA ALA A 9 -17.84 3.65 -23.13
C ALA A 9 -17.09 2.76 -22.12
N ILE A 10 -15.97 2.16 -22.53
CA ILE A 10 -15.16 1.29 -21.66
C ILE A 10 -14.64 2.07 -20.45
N GLY A 11 -14.00 3.22 -20.68
CA GLY A 11 -13.50 4.07 -19.59
C GLY A 11 -14.65 4.54 -18.70
N PHE A 12 -15.73 5.03 -19.30
CA PHE A 12 -16.89 5.52 -18.55
C PHE A 12 -17.50 4.45 -17.62
N ILE A 13 -17.72 3.23 -18.12
CA ILE A 13 -18.24 2.11 -17.33
C ILE A 13 -17.28 1.75 -16.20
N LEU A 14 -15.98 1.62 -16.49
CA LEU A 14 -14.98 1.30 -15.47
C LEU A 14 -14.86 2.41 -14.41
N GLY A 15 -15.01 3.68 -14.80
CA GLY A 15 -15.05 4.81 -13.88
C GLY A 15 -16.23 4.74 -12.93
N ILE A 16 -17.43 4.40 -13.44
CA ILE A 16 -18.62 4.16 -12.62
C ILE A 16 -18.39 2.98 -11.67
N MET A 17 -17.87 1.86 -12.17
CA MET A 17 -17.56 0.70 -11.34
C MET A 17 -16.56 1.03 -10.24
N SER A 18 -15.51 1.81 -10.54
CA SER A 18 -14.52 2.27 -9.56
C SER A 18 -15.14 3.17 -8.49
N LEU A 19 -16.04 4.07 -8.90
CA LEU A 19 -16.74 4.97 -7.97
C LEU A 19 -17.63 4.18 -7.01
N PHE A 20 -18.45 3.24 -7.53
CA PHE A 20 -19.26 2.37 -6.68
C PHE A 20 -18.40 1.52 -5.76
N PHE A 21 -17.33 0.90 -6.29
CA PHE A 21 -16.38 0.14 -5.49
C PHE A 21 -15.82 0.98 -4.33
N GLY A 22 -15.40 2.22 -4.60
CA GLY A 22 -14.92 3.14 -3.55
C GLY A 22 -15.97 3.41 -2.48
N ILE A 23 -17.22 3.67 -2.86
CA ILE A 23 -18.32 3.91 -1.91
C ILE A 23 -18.58 2.66 -1.06
N PHE A 24 -18.71 1.49 -1.69
CA PHE A 24 -18.91 0.22 -0.97
C PHE A 24 -17.73 -0.08 -0.04
N TRP A 25 -16.50 0.19 -0.48
CA TRP A 25 -15.32 0.00 0.36
C TRP A 25 -15.31 0.92 1.58
N ALA A 26 -15.70 2.20 1.46
CA ALA A 26 -15.86 3.08 2.62
C ALA A 26 -16.91 2.57 3.61
N VAL A 27 -18.09 2.18 3.12
CA VAL A 27 -19.14 1.60 3.97
C VAL A 27 -18.61 0.34 4.66
N TYR A 28 -17.90 -0.51 3.93
CA TYR A 28 -17.30 -1.72 4.47
C TYR A 28 -16.29 -1.42 5.58
N LEU A 29 -15.39 -0.45 5.39
CA LEU A 29 -14.40 -0.05 6.40
C LEU A 29 -15.06 0.44 7.69
N VAL A 30 -16.14 1.22 7.58
CA VAL A 30 -16.86 1.77 8.74
C VAL A 30 -17.65 0.68 9.47
N VAL A 31 -18.43 -0.12 8.74
CA VAL A 31 -19.29 -1.16 9.33
C VAL A 31 -18.46 -2.30 9.94
N ASN A 32 -17.31 -2.61 9.35
CA ASN A 32 -16.47 -3.74 9.77
C ASN A 32 -15.18 -3.30 10.47
N HIS A 33 -15.12 -2.07 10.99
CA HIS A 33 -13.92 -1.51 11.62
C HIS A 33 -13.30 -2.48 12.63
N ASP A 34 -14.10 -2.99 13.58
CA ASP A 34 -13.61 -3.89 14.63
C ASP A 34 -13.20 -5.26 14.10
N ALA A 35 -13.90 -5.77 13.08
CA ALA A 35 -13.57 -7.04 12.44
C ALA A 35 -12.24 -6.94 11.67
N ILE A 36 -12.02 -5.84 10.96
CA ILE A 36 -10.77 -5.53 10.26
C ILE A 36 -9.65 -5.40 11.28
N HIS A 37 -9.85 -4.65 12.36
CA HIS A 37 -8.85 -4.47 13.42
C HIS A 37 -8.44 -5.81 14.03
N LYS A 38 -9.41 -6.64 14.44
CA LYS A 38 -9.16 -8.00 14.95
C LYS A 38 -8.43 -8.89 13.94
N THR A 39 -8.77 -8.78 12.66
CA THR A 39 -8.11 -9.56 11.59
C THR A 39 -6.65 -9.13 11.42
N LEU A 40 -6.39 -7.83 11.44
CA LEU A 40 -5.04 -7.29 11.35
C LEU A 40 -4.21 -7.65 12.60
N GLU A 41 -4.80 -7.59 13.79
CA GLU A 41 -4.15 -7.96 15.05
C GLU A 41 -3.81 -9.45 15.07
N ALA A 42 -4.77 -10.32 14.70
CA ALA A 42 -4.53 -11.75 14.58
C ALA A 42 -3.42 -12.06 13.57
N SER A 43 -3.40 -11.36 12.43
CA SER A 43 -2.35 -11.50 11.41
C SER A 43 -0.98 -11.04 11.91
N ALA A 44 -0.91 -9.95 12.67
CA ALA A 44 0.31 -9.46 13.29
C ALA A 44 0.86 -10.46 14.32
N ASN A 45 -0.01 -10.96 15.22
CA ASN A 45 0.36 -11.91 16.25
C ASN A 45 0.85 -13.25 15.65
N ALA A 46 0.19 -13.74 14.60
CA ALA A 46 0.63 -14.93 13.86
C ALA A 46 2.01 -14.73 13.21
N ALA A 47 2.29 -13.54 12.68
CA ALA A 47 3.58 -13.20 12.10
C ALA A 47 4.70 -13.14 13.16
N ILE A 48 4.40 -12.66 14.37
CA ILE A 48 5.36 -12.66 15.49
C ILE A 48 5.65 -14.08 15.97
N SER A 49 4.61 -14.89 16.15
CA SER A 49 4.74 -16.28 16.59
C SER A 49 5.58 -17.12 15.62
N SER A 50 5.35 -16.98 14.30
CA SER A 50 6.12 -17.69 13.29
C SER A 50 7.61 -17.29 13.28
N LYS A 51 7.92 -16.00 13.49
CA LYS A 51 9.31 -15.53 13.64
C LYS A 51 9.99 -16.12 14.88
N PHE A 52 9.28 -16.20 16.01
CA PHE A 52 9.84 -16.78 17.23
C PHE A 52 10.16 -18.28 17.09
N VAL A 53 9.26 -19.05 16.47
CA VAL A 53 9.49 -20.47 16.19
C VAL A 53 10.70 -20.65 15.26
N ALA A 54 10.83 -19.84 14.21
CA ALA A 54 11.96 -19.89 13.29
C ALA A 54 13.30 -19.62 14.00
N VAL A 55 13.36 -18.59 14.85
CA VAL A 55 14.57 -18.24 15.63
C VAL A 55 14.92 -19.34 16.64
N SER A 56 13.93 -19.91 17.32
CA SER A 56 14.15 -21.01 18.27
C SER A 56 14.72 -22.25 17.56
N GLN A 57 14.23 -22.57 16.37
CA GLN A 57 14.71 -23.69 15.57
C GLN A 57 16.14 -23.48 15.03
N GLU A 58 16.49 -22.23 14.67
CA GLU A 58 17.85 -21.88 14.24
C GLU A 58 18.86 -21.96 15.40
N HIS A 59 18.48 -21.50 16.60
CA HIS A 59 19.32 -21.59 17.80
C HIS A 59 19.61 -23.05 18.21
N VAL A 60 18.63 -23.95 18.08
CA VAL A 60 18.82 -25.39 18.34
C VAL A 60 19.74 -26.05 17.30
N ARG A 61 19.70 -25.62 16.04
CA ARG A 61 20.59 -26.13 14.97
C ARG A 61 22.04 -25.62 15.09
N GLY A 62 22.25 -24.44 15.66
CA GLY A 62 23.58 -23.87 15.88
C GLY A 62 24.44 -24.61 16.91
N HIS A 63 23.82 -25.33 17.85
CA HIS A 63 24.54 -26.05 18.92
C HIS A 63 24.96 -27.49 18.56
N THR A 64 24.58 -28.02 17.38
CA THR A 64 24.95 -29.38 16.96
C THR A 64 26.22 -29.49 16.11
N HIS A 65 26.95 -28.39 15.86
CA HIS A 65 28.17 -28.39 15.02
C HIS A 65 29.39 -27.68 15.63
N ALA A 66 29.58 -27.75 16.96
CA ALA A 66 30.79 -27.26 17.60
C ALA A 66 31.38 -28.30 18.58
N ASN A 67 31.85 -29.43 18.06
CA ASN A 67 32.79 -30.26 18.80
C ASN A 67 33.77 -30.98 17.87
N ALA A 68 34.77 -30.24 17.36
CA ALA A 68 36.06 -30.79 16.95
C ALA A 68 37.05 -29.65 16.63
N LYS A 69 37.81 -29.20 17.64
CA LYS A 69 39.29 -29.12 17.61
C LYS A 69 39.82 -28.26 18.75
N SER A 70 40.65 -28.90 19.56
CA SER A 70 41.47 -28.31 20.62
C SER A 70 42.63 -27.50 20.07
N GLY A 71 43.07 -26.53 20.89
CA GLY A 71 44.47 -26.12 21.00
C GLY A 71 44.76 -24.70 20.51
N HIS A 72 44.93 -23.76 21.43
CA HIS A 72 46.25 -23.21 21.78
C HIS A 72 46.12 -22.12 22.84
N ALA A 73 47.07 -22.15 23.77
CA ALA A 73 47.25 -21.21 24.87
C ALA A 73 47.85 -19.88 24.39
N HIS A 74 47.49 -18.78 25.07
CA HIS A 74 48.41 -17.67 25.30
C HIS A 74 47.99 -16.85 26.53
N GLU A 75 48.94 -16.72 27.46
CA GLU A 75 48.96 -15.79 28.60
C GLU A 75 49.17 -14.34 28.13
N GLY A 76 48.72 -13.35 28.92
CA GLY A 76 49.15 -11.94 28.74
C GLY A 76 48.31 -10.85 29.40
N HIS A 77 48.44 -10.72 30.72
CA HIS A 77 48.31 -9.55 31.62
C HIS A 77 47.73 -8.16 31.18
N SER A 78 46.85 -7.66 32.08
CA SER A 78 46.75 -6.29 32.66
C SER A 78 46.17 -5.17 31.76
N SER A 79 45.35 -4.21 32.22
CA SER A 79 45.34 -3.50 33.50
C SER A 79 44.13 -2.55 33.62
N VAL A 80 43.90 -2.08 34.86
CA VAL A 80 43.32 -0.78 35.28
C VAL A 80 41.80 -0.60 35.30
N SER A 81 41.27 -0.70 36.52
CA SER A 81 40.06 -0.06 37.03
C SER A 81 40.25 1.44 37.29
N LYS A 82 39.17 2.23 37.20
CA LYS A 82 38.87 3.39 38.06
C LYS A 82 37.40 3.86 37.91
N ASP A 83 36.68 3.82 39.04
CA ASP A 83 35.77 4.81 39.68
C ASP A 83 35.25 6.01 38.84
N ASP A 84 34.06 6.61 39.02
CA ASP A 84 33.32 6.86 40.26
C ASP A 84 31.91 7.49 40.01
N THR A 85 31.04 7.48 41.04
CA THR A 85 29.92 8.39 41.38
C THR A 85 28.58 8.47 40.60
N GLY A 86 27.45 8.25 41.32
CA GLY A 86 26.15 8.87 40.98
C GLY A 86 24.84 8.21 41.48
N ALA A 87 24.54 8.35 42.80
CA ALA A 87 23.25 8.37 43.52
C ALA A 87 21.97 7.56 43.10
N PRO A 88 21.17 7.07 44.09
CA PRO A 88 19.93 6.31 43.86
C PRO A 88 18.70 7.21 43.74
N GLY A 89 18.09 7.24 42.55
CA GLY A 89 16.78 7.84 42.32
C GLY A 89 15.69 6.77 42.30
N VAL A 90 15.00 6.59 43.43
CA VAL A 90 13.73 5.85 43.51
C VAL A 90 12.70 6.60 42.67
N LEU A 91 12.36 6.07 41.49
CA LEU A 91 11.19 6.52 40.75
C LEU A 91 9.98 5.70 41.18
N PRO A 92 8.87 6.36 41.58
CA PRO A 92 7.66 5.66 41.99
C PRO A 92 7.06 4.90 40.83
N ALA A 93 6.54 3.71 41.13
CA ALA A 93 5.68 2.92 40.28
C ALA A 93 4.58 3.81 39.70
N ARG A 94 4.73 4.18 38.43
CA ARG A 94 3.68 4.84 37.67
C ARG A 94 2.67 3.74 37.36
N HIS A 95 1.50 3.85 37.99
CA HIS A 95 0.30 3.11 37.66
C HIS A 95 0.18 2.94 36.13
N GLU A 96 0.23 1.69 35.68
CA GLU A 96 -0.18 1.32 34.33
C GLU A 96 -1.69 1.50 34.20
N GLU A 97 -2.11 2.73 33.92
CA GLU A 97 -3.42 2.99 33.34
C GLU A 97 -3.30 2.86 31.81
N GLY A 98 -3.70 1.69 31.30
CA GLY A 98 -4.32 1.49 29.99
C GLY A 98 -3.80 2.31 28.81
N SER A 99 -2.53 2.16 28.44
CA SER A 99 -2.03 2.66 27.15
C SER A 99 -2.38 1.65 26.06
N LYS A 100 -3.38 1.97 25.22
CA LYS A 100 -3.52 1.31 23.91
C LYS A 100 -2.19 1.45 23.19
N HIS A 101 -1.45 0.35 23.05
CA HIS A 101 -0.23 0.33 22.27
C HIS A 101 -0.58 0.60 20.80
N ASP A 102 -0.47 1.85 20.37
CA ASP A 102 -0.58 2.24 18.95
C ASP A 102 0.62 1.63 18.21
N ASN A 103 0.42 0.44 17.63
CA ASN A 103 1.40 -0.20 16.79
C ASN A 103 1.50 0.60 15.48
N PRO A 104 2.65 1.22 15.14
CA PRO A 104 2.78 2.06 13.94
C PRO A 104 2.48 1.30 12.64
N LEU A 105 2.63 -0.03 12.63
CA LEU A 105 2.24 -0.86 11.48
C LEU A 105 0.73 -1.03 11.35
N MET A 106 0.01 -1.02 12.47
CA MET A 106 -1.46 -1.08 12.49
C MET A 106 -2.04 0.21 11.93
N GLU A 107 -1.56 1.36 12.42
CA GLU A 107 -1.94 2.68 11.89
C GLU A 107 -1.65 2.76 10.39
N ALA A 108 -0.43 2.40 9.97
CA ALA A 108 -0.06 2.37 8.55
C ALA A 108 -0.97 1.44 7.71
N ALA A 109 -1.40 0.31 8.26
CA ALA A 109 -2.33 -0.60 7.59
C ALA A 109 -3.70 0.07 7.38
N HIS A 110 -4.27 0.67 8.43
CA HIS A 110 -5.54 1.40 8.36
C HIS A 110 -5.48 2.57 7.36
N ASP A 111 -4.40 3.35 7.38
CA ASP A 111 -4.15 4.44 6.43
C ASP A 111 -4.15 3.94 4.99
N ARG A 112 -3.47 2.83 4.72
CA ARG A 112 -3.38 2.23 3.38
C ARG A 112 -4.72 1.69 2.91
N LEU A 113 -5.50 1.04 3.79
CA LEU A 113 -6.86 0.60 3.48
C LEU A 113 -7.77 1.79 3.15
N THR A 114 -7.64 2.89 3.89
CA THR A 114 -8.38 4.14 3.67
C THR A 114 -7.99 4.80 2.35
N ARG A 115 -6.70 4.84 2.01
CA ARG A 115 -6.22 5.33 0.72
C ARG A 115 -6.79 4.55 -0.47
N GLY A 116 -7.06 3.25 -0.29
CA GLY A 116 -7.75 2.44 -1.29
C GLY A 116 -9.12 3.00 -1.66
N HIS A 117 -9.94 3.38 -0.66
CA HIS A 117 -11.23 4.03 -0.88
C HIS A 117 -11.08 5.36 -1.62
N ILE A 118 -10.21 6.23 -1.12
CA ILE A 118 -10.03 7.60 -1.64
C ILE A 118 -9.59 7.55 -3.10
N HIS A 119 -8.65 6.67 -3.45
CA HIS A 119 -8.21 6.52 -4.83
C HIS A 119 -9.27 5.89 -5.72
N ALA A 120 -10.07 4.93 -5.23
CA ALA A 120 -11.16 4.35 -6.02
C ALA A 120 -12.19 5.40 -6.43
N MET A 121 -12.61 6.26 -5.49
CA MET A 121 -13.53 7.35 -5.80
C MET A 121 -12.89 8.44 -6.66
N GLY A 122 -11.70 8.90 -6.30
CA GLY A 122 -10.99 9.97 -7.01
C GLY A 122 -10.67 9.58 -8.45
N LEU A 123 -10.05 8.41 -8.66
CA LEU A 123 -9.74 7.92 -10.01
C LEU A 123 -11.01 7.57 -10.79
N GLY A 124 -12.03 6.99 -10.16
CA GLY A 124 -13.32 6.73 -10.80
C GLY A 124 -13.96 8.00 -11.36
N LEU A 125 -13.97 9.07 -10.56
CA LEU A 125 -14.46 10.38 -10.99
C LEU A 125 -13.62 10.98 -12.12
N ILE A 126 -12.29 10.94 -12.00
CA ILE A 126 -11.37 11.42 -13.05
C ILE A 126 -11.64 10.69 -14.37
N VAL A 127 -11.76 9.36 -14.34
CA VAL A 127 -12.05 8.53 -15.51
C VAL A 127 -13.36 8.95 -16.17
N ILE A 128 -14.43 9.16 -15.39
CA ILE A 128 -15.73 9.62 -15.88
C ILE A 128 -15.58 10.98 -16.57
N CYS A 129 -14.99 11.96 -15.88
CA CYS A 129 -14.82 13.33 -16.40
C CYS A 129 -13.98 13.35 -17.68
N VAL A 130 -12.85 12.64 -17.71
CA VAL A 130 -11.99 12.56 -18.90
C VAL A 130 -12.71 11.85 -20.05
N SER A 131 -13.48 10.80 -19.77
CA SER A 131 -14.29 10.14 -20.81
C SER A 131 -15.31 11.09 -21.42
N LEU A 132 -15.96 11.94 -20.62
CA LEU A 132 -16.88 12.98 -21.10
C LEU A 132 -16.15 14.06 -21.91
N VAL A 133 -14.99 14.52 -21.46
CA VAL A 133 -14.15 15.48 -22.21
C VAL A 133 -13.76 14.90 -23.58
N LEU A 134 -13.33 13.63 -23.62
CA LEU A 134 -12.98 12.95 -24.87
C LEU A 134 -14.15 12.86 -25.86
N VAL A 135 -15.41 12.82 -25.41
CA VAL A 135 -16.58 12.88 -26.31
C VAL A 135 -16.61 14.22 -27.05
N LEU A 136 -16.31 15.32 -26.36
CA LEU A 136 -16.37 16.69 -26.89
C LEU A 136 -15.18 17.07 -27.78
N LEU A 137 -14.07 16.34 -27.68
CA LEU A 137 -12.87 16.58 -28.48
C LEU A 137 -13.00 16.02 -29.90
N ASP A 138 -12.45 16.75 -30.87
CA ASP A 138 -12.28 16.26 -32.24
C ASP A 138 -11.03 15.37 -32.32
N ALA A 139 -11.20 14.12 -31.88
CA ALA A 139 -10.17 13.09 -31.87
C ALA A 139 -10.67 11.85 -32.63
N PRO A 140 -9.78 11.10 -33.30
CA PRO A 140 -10.17 9.86 -33.96
C PRO A 140 -10.68 8.85 -32.93
N ALA A 141 -11.69 8.06 -33.31
CA ALA A 141 -12.34 7.09 -32.42
C ALA A 141 -11.34 6.16 -31.72
N ARG A 142 -10.30 5.71 -32.44
CA ARG A 142 -9.24 4.86 -31.87
C ARG A 142 -8.50 5.53 -30.71
N ALA A 143 -8.17 6.81 -30.81
CA ALA A 143 -7.49 7.54 -29.74
C ALA A 143 -8.38 7.68 -28.51
N LYS A 144 -9.68 7.98 -28.70
CA LYS A 144 -10.66 8.02 -27.61
C LYS A 144 -10.80 6.66 -26.91
N THR A 145 -10.82 5.57 -27.69
CA THR A 145 -10.89 4.20 -27.15
C THR A 145 -9.65 3.81 -26.38
N ILE A 146 -8.45 4.04 -26.93
CA ILE A 146 -7.20 3.75 -26.22
C ILE A 146 -7.13 4.59 -24.95
N ALA A 147 -7.39 5.90 -25.03
CA ALA A 147 -7.31 6.79 -23.89
C ALA A 147 -8.27 6.40 -22.77
N SER A 148 -9.55 6.20 -23.10
CA SER A 148 -10.57 5.82 -22.12
C SER A 148 -10.34 4.42 -21.54
N ALA A 149 -9.91 3.44 -22.35
CA ALA A 149 -9.63 2.09 -21.88
C ALA A 149 -8.40 2.05 -20.96
N CYS A 150 -7.29 2.69 -21.35
CA CYS A 150 -6.09 2.78 -20.51
C CYS A 150 -6.41 3.49 -19.19
N LEU A 151 -7.10 4.64 -19.25
CA LEU A 151 -7.47 5.39 -18.06
C LEU A 151 -8.41 4.58 -17.14
N GLY A 152 -9.43 3.94 -17.70
CA GLY A 152 -10.40 3.14 -16.95
C GLY A 152 -9.78 1.90 -16.31
N VAL A 153 -9.00 1.12 -17.07
CA VAL A 153 -8.34 -0.09 -16.55
C VAL A 153 -7.32 0.30 -15.48
N GLY A 154 -6.45 1.27 -15.75
CA GLY A 154 -5.46 1.73 -14.78
C GLY A 154 -6.11 2.30 -13.52
N GLY A 155 -7.13 3.15 -13.68
CA GLY A 155 -7.84 3.77 -12.57
C GLY A 155 -8.61 2.78 -11.71
N PHE A 156 -9.20 1.74 -12.31
CA PHE A 156 -9.94 0.71 -11.59
C PHE A 156 -9.02 -0.24 -10.81
N PHE A 157 -7.86 -0.62 -11.36
CA PHE A 157 -6.96 -1.57 -10.70
C PHE A 157 -6.05 -0.95 -9.64
N TYR A 158 -5.69 0.33 -9.76
CA TYR A 158 -4.78 1.00 -8.84
C TYR A 158 -5.23 0.96 -7.34
N PRO A 159 -6.51 1.17 -7.00
CA PRO A 159 -7.00 1.08 -5.62
C PRO A 159 -6.72 -0.27 -4.93
N PHE A 160 -6.72 -1.38 -5.69
CA PHE A 160 -6.43 -2.70 -5.13
C PHE A 160 -5.01 -2.81 -4.59
N ALA A 161 -4.04 -2.08 -5.19
CA ALA A 161 -2.68 -2.04 -4.66
C ALA A 161 -2.65 -1.48 -3.22
N TRP A 162 -3.40 -0.42 -2.94
CA TRP A 162 -3.53 0.15 -1.60
C TRP A 162 -4.17 -0.82 -0.60
N ILE A 163 -5.24 -1.50 -1.01
CA ILE A 163 -5.97 -2.43 -0.15
C ILE A 163 -5.10 -3.65 0.19
N ILE A 164 -4.49 -4.28 -0.83
CA ILE A 164 -3.60 -5.42 -0.63
C ILE A 164 -2.40 -5.03 0.23
N MET A 165 -1.81 -3.86 -0.03
CA MET A 165 -0.69 -3.34 0.75
C MET A 165 -1.12 -3.11 2.21
N GLY A 166 -2.32 -2.59 2.47
CA GLY A 166 -2.87 -2.40 3.82
C GLY A 166 -2.86 -3.70 4.63
N TYR A 167 -3.49 -4.76 4.12
CA TYR A 167 -3.52 -6.07 4.81
C TYR A 167 -2.12 -6.69 4.98
N ARG A 168 -1.22 -6.52 4.02
CA ARG A 168 0.14 -7.07 4.10
C ARG A 168 1.04 -6.31 5.08
N THR A 169 0.73 -5.06 5.39
CA THR A 169 1.58 -4.18 6.21
C THR A 169 1.91 -4.77 7.58
N VAL A 170 0.92 -5.36 8.25
CA VAL A 170 1.08 -5.91 9.60
C VAL A 170 1.87 -7.22 9.65
N VAL A 171 1.97 -7.93 8.52
CA VAL A 171 2.66 -9.24 8.44
C VAL A 171 4.13 -9.07 8.03
N MET A 172 4.36 -8.30 6.97
CA MET A 172 5.69 -8.17 6.35
C MET A 172 6.36 -6.81 6.60
N GLY A 173 5.69 -5.88 7.26
CA GLY A 173 6.17 -4.52 7.48
C GLY A 173 5.91 -3.60 6.29
N ALA A 174 6.11 -2.29 6.50
CA ALA A 174 5.69 -1.27 5.56
C ALA A 174 6.39 -1.35 4.19
N GLY A 175 7.69 -1.61 4.18
CA GLY A 175 8.51 -1.67 2.95
C GLY A 175 8.21 -2.90 2.11
N ALA A 176 8.27 -4.10 2.70
CA ALA A 176 7.98 -5.33 1.97
C ALA A 176 6.54 -5.38 1.43
N ALA A 177 5.57 -4.82 2.17
CA ALA A 177 4.20 -4.70 1.69
C ALA A 177 4.09 -3.82 0.43
N GLN A 178 4.86 -2.73 0.36
CA GLN A 178 4.92 -1.86 -0.82
C GLN A 178 5.54 -2.57 -2.02
N GLU A 179 6.66 -3.26 -1.82
CA GLU A 179 7.31 -4.07 -2.87
C GLU A 179 6.35 -5.14 -3.43
N SER A 180 5.54 -5.74 -2.56
CA SER A 180 4.60 -6.80 -2.94
C SER A 180 3.47 -6.38 -3.88
N VAL A 181 3.24 -5.07 -4.03
CA VAL A 181 2.18 -4.52 -4.90
C VAL A 181 2.73 -3.77 -6.11
N LEU A 182 4.06 -3.67 -6.25
CA LEU A 182 4.71 -3.02 -7.38
C LEU A 182 4.22 -3.54 -8.74
N PRO A 183 3.96 -4.84 -8.98
CA PRO A 183 3.46 -5.29 -10.27
C PRO A 183 2.12 -4.64 -10.65
N ILE A 184 1.22 -4.45 -9.68
CA ILE A 184 -0.08 -3.80 -9.89
C ILE A 184 0.13 -2.31 -10.19
N VAL A 185 0.99 -1.64 -9.42
CA VAL A 185 1.30 -0.21 -9.60
C VAL A 185 1.99 0.05 -10.95
N ALA A 186 2.98 -0.76 -11.29
CA ALA A 186 3.76 -0.66 -12.52
C ALA A 186 2.90 -0.86 -13.78
N LEU A 187 1.79 -1.59 -13.69
CA LEU A 187 0.84 -1.70 -14.79
C LEU A 187 -0.20 -0.56 -14.77
N SER A 188 -0.81 -0.31 -13.61
CA SER A 188 -1.96 0.59 -13.49
C SER A 188 -1.60 2.07 -13.68
N VAL A 189 -0.48 2.53 -13.10
CA VAL A 189 -0.08 3.95 -13.16
C VAL A 189 0.26 4.38 -14.61
N PRO A 190 1.09 3.65 -15.37
CA PRO A 190 1.35 4.03 -16.77
C PRO A 190 0.10 4.02 -17.64
N LEU A 191 -0.84 3.09 -17.40
CA LEU A 191 -2.12 3.08 -18.12
C LEU A 191 -2.94 4.36 -17.86
N VAL A 192 -3.03 4.80 -16.60
CA VAL A 192 -3.66 6.09 -16.27
C VAL A 192 -2.96 7.23 -17.00
N LEU A 193 -1.64 7.29 -16.93
CA LEU A 193 -0.85 8.35 -17.56
C LEU A 193 -1.01 8.39 -19.08
N ILE A 194 -0.99 7.25 -19.76
CA ILE A 194 -1.23 7.16 -21.21
C ILE A 194 -2.59 7.75 -21.57
N GLY A 195 -3.65 7.39 -20.82
CA GLY A 195 -4.98 7.92 -21.05
C GLY A 195 -5.06 9.44 -20.86
N LEU A 196 -4.44 9.96 -19.79
CA LEU A 196 -4.37 11.39 -19.52
C LEU A 196 -3.57 12.15 -20.58
N LEU A 197 -2.42 11.63 -21.00
CA LEU A 197 -1.57 12.26 -22.01
C LEU A 197 -2.24 12.35 -23.37
N ILE A 198 -2.93 11.29 -23.80
CA ILE A 198 -3.71 11.31 -25.05
C ILE A 198 -4.83 12.36 -24.95
N CYS A 199 -5.60 12.37 -23.86
CA CYS A 199 -6.65 13.37 -23.66
C CYS A 199 -6.08 14.79 -23.68
N PHE A 200 -4.98 15.03 -22.95
CA PHE A 200 -4.32 16.32 -22.88
C PHE A 200 -3.83 16.79 -24.24
N PHE A 201 -3.20 15.91 -25.03
CA PHE A 201 -2.77 16.23 -26.40
C PHE A 201 -3.93 16.72 -27.27
N TYR A 202 -5.08 16.02 -27.27
CA TYR A 202 -6.23 16.43 -28.06
C TYR A 202 -6.94 17.68 -27.49
N LEU A 203 -6.89 17.88 -26.18
CA LEU A 203 -7.39 19.09 -25.54
C LEU A 203 -6.58 20.31 -25.98
N VAL A 204 -5.26 20.24 -25.89
CA VAL A 204 -4.33 21.27 -26.37
C VAL A 204 -4.56 21.53 -27.85
N LYS A 205 -4.58 20.48 -28.68
CA LYS A 205 -4.86 20.61 -30.11
C LYS A 205 -6.18 21.34 -30.36
N ALA A 206 -7.25 20.98 -29.66
CA ALA A 206 -8.55 21.60 -29.83
C ALA A 206 -8.57 23.08 -29.45
N VAL A 207 -7.78 23.51 -28.46
CA VAL A 207 -7.65 24.93 -28.08
C VAL A 207 -6.91 25.72 -29.16
N PHE A 208 -5.81 25.19 -29.70
CA PHE A 208 -4.95 25.93 -30.64
C PHE A 208 -5.38 25.85 -32.11
N THR A 209 -6.22 24.88 -32.50
CA THR A 209 -6.70 24.72 -33.89
C THR A 209 -8.11 25.25 -34.12
N ARG A 210 -8.79 25.71 -33.06
CA ARG A 210 -10.08 26.41 -33.15
C ARG A 210 -9.93 27.94 -33.17
N ALA A 211 -8.71 28.45 -33.31
CA ALA A 211 -8.40 29.83 -33.68
C ALA A 211 -8.18 29.91 -35.20
#